data_AF-A0A959X863-F1
#
_entry.id   AF-A0A959X863-F1
#
_cell.length_a   1.000
_cell.length_b   1.000
_cell.length_c   1.000
_cell.angle_alpha   90.00
_cell.angle_beta   90.00
_cell.angle_gamma   90.00
#
_symmetry.space_group_name_H-M   'P 1'
#
loop_
_entity.id
_entity.type
_entity.pdbx_description
1 polymer ?
#
loop_
_entity_poly.entity_id
_entity_poly.type
_entity_poly.pdbx_seq_one_letter_code
_entity_poly.pdbx_strand_id
1 'polypeptide(L)'
;MRQGRRIKQPSAVSQTLTKTLITLAILAAIAGLGVWFVTTRDSAPPPLSAADKAAGIHRLQPPGDSGVDPVDITIDSTVANVWVTSIDSSGLATIALTTPAGKTSVRLTEGESANPLDLKLRLVNVQTSGAGAPYADVQITR
;
A
#
# COMPACT_ATOMS: atom_id res chain seq x y z
N MET A 1 -2.54 60.79 -33.43
CA MET A 1 -1.35 60.86 -32.55
C MET A 1 -1.17 59.51 -31.86
N ARG A 2 -0.06 58.81 -32.12
CA ARG A 2 0.23 57.46 -31.60
C ARG A 2 1.07 57.58 -30.31
N GLN A 3 0.55 57.14 -29.17
CA GLN A 3 1.37 56.91 -27.97
C GLN A 3 1.68 55.41 -27.87
N GLY A 4 2.88 55.03 -28.30
CA GLY A 4 3.42 53.70 -28.06
C GLY A 4 3.86 53.57 -26.60
N ARG A 5 3.12 52.77 -25.82
CA ARG A 5 3.47 52.42 -24.44
C ARG A 5 4.75 51.56 -24.49
N ARG A 6 5.90 52.16 -24.21
CA ARG A 6 7.20 51.48 -24.17
C ARG A 6 7.21 50.54 -22.96
N ILE A 7 6.84 49.28 -23.17
CA ILE A 7 6.99 48.23 -22.15
C ILE A 7 8.49 48.11 -21.91
N LYS A 8 8.96 48.47 -20.71
CA LYS A 8 10.35 48.27 -20.31
C LYS A 8 10.61 46.77 -20.37
N GLN A 9 11.31 46.30 -21.40
CA GLN A 9 11.81 44.93 -21.42
C GLN A 9 12.73 44.76 -20.21
N PRO A 10 12.51 43.72 -19.37
CA PRO A 10 13.39 43.43 -18.25
C PRO A 10 14.79 43.17 -18.81
N SER A 11 15.82 43.74 -18.16
CA SER A 11 17.20 43.60 -18.61
C SER A 11 17.60 42.12 -18.69
N ALA A 12 18.55 41.78 -19.56
CA ALA A 12 19.04 40.41 -19.72
C ALA A 12 19.45 39.78 -18.37
N VAL A 13 19.95 40.58 -17.44
CA VAL A 13 20.31 40.16 -16.07
C VAL A 13 19.07 39.74 -15.26
N SER A 14 17.96 40.48 -15.36
CA SER A 14 16.69 40.13 -14.71
C SER A 14 16.08 38.86 -15.30
N GLN A 15 16.17 38.66 -16.62
CA GLN A 15 15.67 37.44 -17.26
C GLN A 15 16.48 36.20 -16.88
N THR A 16 17.80 36.34 -16.75
CA THR A 16 18.67 35.25 -16.29
C THR A 16 18.38 34.90 -14.84
N LEU A 17 18.30 35.90 -13.93
CA LEU A 17 17.96 35.68 -12.52
C LEU A 17 16.61 35.00 -12.33
N THR A 18 15.58 35.41 -13.06
CA THR A 18 14.25 34.78 -13.00
C THR A 18 14.29 33.33 -13.47
N LYS A 19 15.02 33.02 -14.54
CA LYS A 19 15.19 31.64 -15.02
C LYS A 19 15.90 30.77 -13.99
N THR A 20 16.99 31.26 -13.38
CA THR A 20 17.74 30.47 -12.39
C THR A 20 16.91 30.17 -11.15
N LEU A 21 16.14 31.15 -10.67
CA LEU A 21 15.24 30.98 -9.51
C LEU A 21 14.12 29.98 -9.78
N ILE A 22 13.51 30.03 -10.98
CA ILE A 22 12.46 29.06 -11.37
C ILE A 22 13.03 27.65 -11.47
N THR A 23 14.21 27.48 -12.07
CA THR A 23 14.85 26.16 -12.17
C THR A 23 15.18 25.59 -10.79
N LEU A 24 15.66 26.41 -9.85
CA LEU A 24 15.91 25.99 -8.47
C LEU A 24 14.62 25.59 -7.75
N ALA A 25 13.54 26.34 -7.94
CA ALA A 25 12.24 26.04 -7.34
C ALA A 25 11.65 24.71 -7.88
N ILE A 26 11.79 24.45 -9.18
CA ILE A 26 11.35 23.19 -9.79
C ILE A 26 12.18 22.01 -9.26
N LEU A 27 13.52 22.15 -9.19
CA LEU A 27 14.39 21.12 -8.62
C LEU A 27 14.06 20.84 -7.14
N ALA A 28 13.80 21.87 -6.34
CA ALA A 28 13.38 21.72 -4.95
C ALA A 28 12.01 21.03 -4.82
N ALA A 29 11.05 21.34 -5.71
CA ALA A 29 9.75 20.68 -5.73
C ALA A 29 9.85 19.20 -6.12
N ILE A 30 10.69 18.85 -7.11
CA ILE A 30 10.93 17.46 -7.54
C ILE A 30 11.64 16.68 -6.43
N ALA A 31 12.65 17.28 -5.79
CA ALA A 31 13.35 16.66 -4.66
C ALA A 31 12.41 16.46 -3.46
N GLY A 32 11.58 17.46 -3.14
CA GLY A 32 10.56 17.36 -2.08
C GLY A 32 9.52 16.27 -2.36
N LEU A 33 9.05 16.16 -3.61
CA LEU A 33 8.16 15.08 -4.04
C LEU A 33 8.85 13.71 -3.96
N GLY A 34 10.11 13.60 -4.37
CA GLY A 34 10.88 12.36 -4.29
C GLY A 34 11.07 11.89 -2.84
N VAL A 35 11.42 12.80 -1.93
CA VAL A 35 11.58 12.48 -0.50
C VAL A 35 10.23 12.13 0.16
N TRP A 36 9.16 12.85 -0.16
CA TRP A 36 7.81 12.52 0.32
C TRP A 36 7.34 11.15 -0.19
N PHE A 37 7.63 10.81 -1.44
CA PHE A 37 7.26 9.53 -2.02
C PHE A 37 8.07 8.36 -1.44
N VAL A 38 9.36 8.55 -1.14
CA VAL A 38 10.20 7.53 -0.49
C VAL A 38 9.77 7.29 0.96
N THR A 39 9.57 8.37 1.73
CA THR A 39 9.25 8.25 3.17
C THR A 39 7.86 7.68 3.46
N THR A 40 6.91 7.82 2.53
CA THR A 40 5.54 7.30 2.70
C THR A 40 5.40 5.83 2.32
N ARG A 41 6.29 5.26 1.50
CA ARG A 41 6.24 3.83 1.10
C ARG A 41 6.64 2.88 2.23
N ASP A 42 7.62 3.27 3.04
CA ASP A 42 8.19 2.42 4.10
C ASP A 42 7.40 2.44 5.42
N SER A 43 6.22 3.09 5.44
CA SER A 43 5.39 3.06 6.64
C SER A 43 4.77 1.67 6.79
N ALA A 44 5.28 0.90 7.75
CA ALA A 44 4.66 -0.33 8.22
C ALA A 44 3.18 -0.06 8.53
N PRO A 45 2.29 -1.02 8.24
CA PRO A 45 0.88 -0.80 8.41
C PRO A 45 0.56 -0.62 9.89
N PRO A 46 -0.53 0.09 10.24
CA PRO A 46 -0.85 0.36 11.63
C PRO A 46 -0.94 -0.94 12.47
N PRO A 47 -0.76 -0.90 13.79
CA PRO A 47 -1.01 -2.08 14.61
C PRO A 47 -2.52 -2.39 14.66
N LEU A 48 -2.88 -3.67 14.68
CA LEU A 48 -4.25 -4.12 14.96
C LEU A 48 -4.65 -3.78 16.39
N SER A 49 -5.93 -3.44 16.61
CA SER A 49 -6.46 -3.24 17.97
C SER A 49 -6.55 -4.57 18.73
N ALA A 50 -6.62 -4.50 20.06
CA ALA A 50 -6.82 -5.70 20.89
C ALA A 50 -8.15 -6.40 20.59
N ALA A 51 -9.19 -5.64 20.24
CA ALA A 51 -10.49 -6.18 19.83
C ALA A 51 -10.40 -6.93 18.51
N ASP A 52 -9.66 -6.40 17.53
CA ASP A 52 -9.48 -7.06 16.23
C ASP A 52 -8.73 -8.38 16.38
N LYS A 53 -7.67 -8.39 17.21
CA LYS A 53 -6.95 -9.62 17.55
C LYS A 53 -7.84 -10.64 18.24
N ALA A 54 -8.68 -10.20 19.18
CA ALA A 54 -9.64 -11.08 19.86
C ALA A 54 -10.72 -11.62 18.90
N ALA A 55 -11.05 -10.88 17.84
CA ALA A 55 -12.00 -11.29 16.81
C ALA A 55 -11.40 -12.23 15.74
N GLY A 56 -10.14 -12.66 15.89
CA GLY A 56 -9.44 -13.52 14.93
C GLY A 56 -9.05 -12.80 13.64
N ILE A 57 -8.85 -11.48 13.69
CA ILE A 57 -8.39 -10.68 12.55
C ILE A 57 -6.86 -10.67 12.54
N HIS A 58 -6.31 -10.94 11.36
CA HIS A 58 -4.89 -10.96 11.10
C HIS A 58 -4.54 -10.00 9.98
N ARG A 59 -3.46 -9.26 10.15
CA ARG A 59 -2.96 -8.31 9.14
C ARG A 59 -1.87 -8.98 8.32
N LEU A 60 -2.08 -9.05 7.01
CA LEU A 60 -1.22 -9.74 6.05
C LEU A 60 -0.73 -8.74 4.99
N GLN A 61 0.51 -8.90 4.54
CA GLN A 61 1.11 -8.01 3.52
C GLN A 61 1.57 -8.79 2.29
N PRO A 62 1.47 -8.21 1.08
CA PRO A 62 2.09 -8.77 -0.12
C PRO A 62 3.61 -8.85 0.03
N PRO A 63 4.27 -9.83 -0.62
CA PRO A 63 5.74 -9.90 -0.66
C PRO A 63 6.29 -8.67 -1.39
N GLY A 64 6.97 -7.78 -0.65
CA GLY A 64 7.40 -6.47 -1.15
C GLY A 64 8.55 -5.84 -0.38
N ASP A 65 8.41 -5.56 0.93
CA ASP A 65 9.43 -4.74 1.63
C ASP A 65 9.73 -5.13 3.10
N SER A 66 9.04 -6.10 3.67
CA SER A 66 9.44 -6.70 4.95
C SER A 66 8.76 -8.05 5.04
N GLY A 67 9.54 -9.08 5.33
CA GLY A 67 9.14 -10.49 5.31
C GLY A 67 7.69 -10.70 5.73
N VAL A 68 6.96 -11.40 4.86
CA VAL A 68 5.66 -11.97 5.17
C VAL A 68 5.80 -12.65 6.54
N ASP A 69 5.12 -12.17 7.56
CA ASP A 69 4.85 -12.98 8.73
C ASP A 69 3.72 -13.92 8.30
N PRO A 70 4.02 -15.20 7.97
CA PRO A 70 2.95 -16.17 7.87
C PRO A 70 2.24 -16.14 9.22
N VAL A 71 0.93 -15.96 9.20
CA VAL A 71 0.18 -16.27 10.40
C VAL A 71 0.28 -17.78 10.48
N ASP A 72 1.03 -18.26 11.48
CA ASP A 72 1.01 -19.65 11.86
C ASP A 72 -0.34 -19.89 12.51
N ILE A 73 -1.22 -20.46 11.71
CA ILE A 73 -2.59 -20.78 12.06
C ILE A 73 -2.59 -22.27 12.30
N THR A 74 -1.67 -22.81 13.10
CA THR A 74 -1.68 -24.22 13.56
C THR A 74 -3.00 -24.50 14.26
N ILE A 75 -4.04 -24.66 13.46
CA ILE A 75 -5.41 -24.69 13.90
C ILE A 75 -5.79 -26.16 13.96
N ASP A 76 -5.44 -27.05 13.03
CA ASP A 76 -5.66 -28.50 13.25
C ASP A 76 -5.01 -29.42 12.20
N SER A 77 -3.70 -29.31 11.96
CA SER A 77 -2.95 -30.14 11.00
C SER A 77 -3.35 -30.02 9.51
N THR A 78 -4.47 -29.39 9.15
CA THR A 78 -4.94 -29.26 7.77
C THR A 78 -4.41 -28.03 7.06
N VAL A 79 -4.29 -26.88 7.73
CA VAL A 79 -3.66 -25.67 7.19
C VAL A 79 -2.55 -25.24 8.13
N ALA A 80 -1.33 -25.17 7.60
CA ALA A 80 -0.13 -24.80 8.32
C ALA A 80 0.08 -23.28 8.35
N ASN A 81 -0.21 -22.58 7.25
CA ASN A 81 0.10 -21.15 7.12
C ASN A 81 -0.87 -20.43 6.18
N VAL A 82 -1.19 -19.17 6.49
CA VAL A 82 -1.98 -18.28 5.63
C VAL A 82 -1.25 -16.96 5.41
N TRP A 83 -1.21 -16.48 4.17
CA TRP A 83 -0.62 -15.19 3.83
C TRP A 83 -1.23 -14.58 2.56
N VAL A 84 -1.00 -13.28 2.35
CA VAL A 84 -1.43 -12.57 1.14
C VAL A 84 -0.27 -12.54 0.14
N THR A 85 -0.55 -12.95 -1.08
CA THR A 85 0.45 -13.01 -2.17
C THR A 85 0.41 -11.80 -3.09
N SER A 86 -0.76 -11.17 -3.21
CA SER A 86 -0.95 -9.95 -4.00
C SER A 86 -2.20 -9.23 -3.54
N ILE A 87 -2.18 -7.91 -3.68
CA ILE A 87 -3.34 -7.03 -3.55
C ILE A 87 -3.34 -6.19 -4.82
N ASP A 88 -4.42 -6.22 -5.57
CA ASP A 88 -4.56 -5.37 -6.75
C ASP A 88 -5.15 -4.01 -6.40
N SER A 89 -5.09 -3.07 -7.36
CA SER A 89 -5.62 -1.72 -7.19
C SER A 89 -7.14 -1.67 -7.03
N SER A 90 -7.86 -2.74 -7.40
CA SER A 90 -9.31 -2.86 -7.23
C SER A 90 -9.72 -3.44 -5.86
N GLY A 91 -8.77 -3.80 -5.02
CA GLY A 91 -9.06 -4.36 -3.69
C GLY A 91 -9.23 -5.88 -3.68
N LEU A 92 -8.89 -6.57 -4.77
CA LEU A 92 -8.81 -8.02 -4.81
C LEU A 92 -7.51 -8.47 -4.15
N ALA A 93 -7.64 -9.24 -3.06
CA ALA A 93 -6.51 -9.89 -2.41
C ALA A 93 -6.45 -11.37 -2.82
N THR A 94 -5.25 -11.83 -3.18
CA THR A 94 -4.98 -13.26 -3.37
C THR A 94 -4.36 -13.81 -2.10
N ILE A 95 -5.11 -14.65 -1.38
CA ILE A 95 -4.70 -15.29 -0.14
C ILE A 95 -4.22 -16.70 -0.46
N ALA A 96 -2.99 -17.02 -0.08
CA ALA A 96 -2.45 -18.37 -0.18
C ALA A 96 -2.56 -19.08 1.17
N LEU A 97 -2.90 -20.37 1.10
CA LEU A 97 -2.95 -21.29 2.22
C LEU A 97 -2.02 -22.46 1.93
N THR A 98 -1.24 -22.88 2.94
CA THR A 98 -0.45 -24.12 2.86
C THR A 98 -1.09 -25.18 3.71
N THR A 99 -1.30 -26.36 3.14
CA THR A 99 -1.69 -27.58 3.84
C THR A 99 -0.54 -28.59 3.75
N PRO A 100 -0.53 -29.66 4.58
CA PRO A 100 0.40 -30.76 4.36
C PRO A 100 0.26 -31.41 2.97
N ALA A 101 -0.92 -31.28 2.33
CA ALA A 101 -1.21 -31.83 1.02
C ALA A 101 -0.79 -30.91 -0.15
N GLY A 102 -0.47 -29.63 0.10
CA GLY A 102 -0.05 -28.70 -0.93
C GLY A 102 -0.46 -27.25 -0.65
N LYS A 103 -0.30 -26.39 -1.66
CA LYS A 103 -0.70 -24.98 -1.59
C LYS A 103 -2.02 -24.77 -2.33
N THR A 104 -2.92 -24.00 -1.74
CA THR A 104 -4.15 -23.53 -2.40
C THR A 104 -4.24 -22.01 -2.27
N SER A 105 -5.01 -21.37 -3.15
CA SER A 105 -5.20 -19.92 -3.13
C SER A 105 -6.66 -19.55 -3.32
N VAL A 106 -7.10 -18.53 -2.59
CA VAL A 106 -8.43 -17.94 -2.70
C VAL A 106 -8.27 -16.47 -3.07
N ARG A 107 -9.16 -15.99 -3.94
CA ARG A 107 -9.26 -14.56 -4.28
C ARG A 107 -10.51 -14.01 -3.64
N LEU A 108 -10.36 -12.92 -2.88
CA LEU A 108 -11.47 -12.26 -2.18
C LEU A 108 -11.34 -10.74 -2.35
N THR A 109 -12.47 -10.06 -2.43
CA THR A 109 -12.57 -8.61 -2.22
C THR A 109 -13.05 -8.29 -0.80
N GLU A 110 -12.92 -7.03 -0.38
CA GLU A 110 -13.35 -6.62 0.95
C GLU A 110 -14.81 -6.99 1.22
N GLY A 111 -15.07 -7.54 2.41
CA GLY A 111 -16.38 -8.03 2.84
C GLY A 111 -16.70 -9.45 2.37
N GLU A 112 -16.02 -9.98 1.35
CA GLU A 112 -16.24 -11.34 0.87
C GLU A 112 -15.68 -12.39 1.82
N SER A 113 -16.33 -13.54 1.83
CA SER A 113 -15.87 -14.71 2.54
C SER A 113 -15.84 -15.94 1.65
N ALA A 114 -14.88 -16.81 1.93
CA ALA A 114 -14.82 -18.15 1.37
C ALA A 114 -14.57 -19.13 2.49
N ASN A 115 -15.00 -20.37 2.28
CA ASN A 115 -14.70 -21.49 3.16
C ASN A 115 -13.70 -22.46 2.49
N PRO A 116 -12.40 -22.10 2.35
CA PRO A 116 -11.39 -23.08 1.97
C PRO A 116 -11.11 -24.06 3.11
N LEU A 117 -11.25 -25.35 2.84
CA LEU A 117 -10.70 -26.42 3.69
C LEU A 117 -11.13 -26.32 5.17
N ASP A 118 -12.44 -26.10 5.39
CA ASP A 118 -13.07 -25.93 6.71
C ASP A 118 -12.58 -24.71 7.52
N LEU A 119 -11.95 -23.74 6.86
CA LEU A 119 -11.64 -22.43 7.41
C LEU A 119 -12.50 -21.37 6.73
N LYS A 120 -13.24 -20.59 7.50
CA LYS A 120 -13.87 -19.37 7.00
C LYS A 120 -12.85 -18.24 6.98
N LEU A 121 -12.47 -17.84 5.77
CA LEU A 121 -11.72 -16.63 5.51
C LEU A 121 -12.68 -15.52 5.14
N ARG A 122 -12.57 -14.37 5.81
CA ARG A 122 -13.28 -13.15 5.42
C ARG A 122 -12.30 -12.01 5.28
N LEU A 123 -12.34 -11.32 4.14
CA LEU A 123 -11.54 -10.12 3.93
C LEU A 123 -12.23 -8.94 4.63
N VAL A 124 -11.59 -8.36 5.63
CA VAL A 124 -12.18 -7.30 6.45
C VAL A 124 -11.85 -5.92 5.91
N ASN A 125 -10.60 -5.73 5.48
CA ASN A 125 -10.12 -4.45 4.98
C ASN A 125 -8.97 -4.69 3.98
N VAL A 126 -8.89 -3.86 2.95
CA VAL A 126 -7.82 -3.92 1.95
C VAL A 126 -7.24 -2.54 1.70
N GLN A 127 -5.96 -2.37 2.01
CA GLN A 127 -5.20 -1.18 1.65
C GLN A 127 -4.38 -1.47 0.39
N THR A 128 -4.85 -0.97 -0.75
CA THR A 128 -4.26 -1.22 -2.08
C THR A 128 -3.16 -0.22 -2.44
N SER A 129 -3.24 1.01 -1.94
CA SER A 129 -2.24 2.08 -2.13
C SER A 129 -2.51 3.26 -1.19
N GLY A 130 -1.49 4.07 -0.88
CA GLY A 130 -1.61 5.24 0.00
C GLY A 130 -0.27 5.62 0.63
N ALA A 131 -0.31 6.44 1.69
CA ALA A 131 0.85 6.69 2.53
C ALA A 131 1.08 5.46 3.45
N GLY A 132 1.62 4.38 2.88
CA GLY A 132 2.04 3.18 3.61
C GLY A 132 2.11 1.93 2.74
N ALA A 133 2.70 0.87 3.31
CA ALA A 133 2.80 -0.44 2.67
C ALA A 133 1.41 -1.07 2.49
N PRO A 134 1.13 -1.74 1.35
CA PRO A 134 -0.14 -2.42 1.15
C PRO A 134 -0.33 -3.54 2.17
N TYR A 135 -1.55 -3.71 2.65
CA TYR A 135 -1.91 -4.75 3.60
C TYR A 135 -3.38 -5.14 3.45
N ALA A 136 -3.72 -6.31 3.95
CA ALA A 136 -5.08 -6.78 4.05
C ALA A 136 -5.33 -7.36 5.44
N ASP A 137 -6.47 -7.00 6.03
CA ASP A 137 -6.94 -7.57 7.28
C ASP A 137 -7.88 -8.73 6.95
N VAL A 138 -7.52 -9.93 7.39
CA VAL A 138 -8.25 -11.18 7.14
C VAL A 138 -8.74 -11.73 8.46
N GLN A 139 -10.05 -11.89 8.58
CA GLN A 139 -10.65 -12.62 9.68
C GLN A 139 -10.63 -14.11 9.36
N ILE A 140 -10.12 -14.90 10.30
CA ILE A 140 -9.92 -16.34 10.13
C ILE A 140 -10.67 -17.04 11.25
N THR A 141 -11.69 -17.82 10.88
CA THR A 141 -12.60 -18.51 11.81
C THR A 141 -12.86 -19.94 11.33
N ARG A 142 -13.31 -20.82 12.22
CA ARG A 142 -13.90 -22.12 11.83
C ARG A 142 -15.41 -21.99 11.65
#